data_AF-A0A8T4YQT9-F1
#
_entry.id   AF-A0A8T4YQT9-F1
#
_cell.length_a   1.000
_cell.length_b   1.000
_cell.length_c   1.000
_cell.angle_alpha   90.00
_cell.angle_beta   90.00
_cell.angle_gamma   90.00
#
_symmetry.space_group_name_H-M   'P 1'
#
loop_
_entity.id
_entity.type
_entity.pdbx_description
1 polymer ?
#
loop_
_entity_poly.entity_id
_entity_poly.type
_entity_poly.pdbx_seq_one_letter_code
_entity_poly.pdbx_strand_id
1 'polypeptide(L)'
;MVTTVKLDEDRKRALDQFLASLVLEDGVKVTLQEALGLMVDYSLENRVELAKRIRRLPPLEDDPAWTMLDEPDDWGVEDASERIDECLYGERHGSVC
;
A
#
# COMPACT_ATOMS: atom_id res chain seq x y z
N MET A 1 1.39 12.32 -28.19
CA MET A 1 1.75 13.64 -27.64
C MET A 1 3.00 13.44 -26.79
N VAL A 2 4.04 14.27 -26.93
CA VAL A 2 5.30 14.09 -26.19
C VAL A 2 5.38 15.18 -25.13
N THR A 3 5.50 14.79 -23.87
CA THR A 3 5.56 15.70 -22.72
C THR A 3 6.93 15.59 -22.08
N THR A 4 7.65 16.71 -21.95
CA THR A 4 8.95 16.74 -21.28
C THR A 4 8.74 16.86 -19.78
N VAL A 5 9.15 15.84 -19.03
CA VAL A 5 9.12 15.85 -17.56
C VAL A 5 10.52 16.17 -17.04
N LYS A 6 10.63 17.17 -16.16
CA LYS A 6 11.89 17.45 -15.45
C LYS A 6 12.04 16.46 -14.30
N LEU A 7 13.10 15.66 -14.33
CA LEU A 7 13.50 14.79 -13.24
C LEU A 7 14.74 15.37 -12.53
N ASP A 8 14.78 15.22 -11.22
CA ASP A 8 15.98 15.44 -10.42
C ASP A 8 17.08 14.45 -10.81
N GLU A 9 18.34 14.85 -10.69
CA GLU A 9 19.50 14.01 -11.05
C GLU A 9 19.55 12.70 -10.26
N ASP A 10 19.20 12.73 -8.98
CA ASP A 10 19.21 11.53 -8.14
C ASP A 10 18.16 10.51 -8.60
N ARG A 11 16.97 10.98 -9.01
CA ARG A 11 15.91 10.13 -9.54
C ARG A 11 16.29 9.54 -10.89
N LYS A 12 16.96 10.33 -11.74
CA LYS A 12 17.50 9.84 -13.01
C LYS A 12 18.54 8.74 -12.78
N ARG A 13 19.48 8.97 -11.85
CA ARG A 13 20.52 7.97 -11.51
C ARG A 13 19.91 6.67 -10.98
N ALA A 14 18.90 6.76 -10.12
CA ALA A 14 18.19 5.59 -9.61
C ALA A 14 17.49 4.82 -10.76
N LEU A 15 16.88 5.52 -11.72
CA LEU A 15 16.25 4.89 -12.88
C LEU A 15 17.28 4.19 -13.78
N ASP A 16 18.40 4.85 -14.07
CA ASP A 16 19.48 4.29 -14.88
C ASP A 16 20.06 3.03 -14.21
N GLN A 17 20.21 3.04 -12.88
CA GLN A 17 20.67 1.87 -12.11
C GLN A 17 19.68 0.71 -12.16
N PHE A 18 18.37 0.99 -12.06
CA PHE A 18 17.31 -0.02 -12.18
C PHE A 18 17.24 -0.63 -13.59
N LEU A 19 17.45 0.19 -14.63
CA LEU A 19 17.52 -0.33 -15.99
C LEU A 19 18.78 -1.18 -16.20
N ALA A 20 19.91 -0.78 -15.63
CA ALA A 20 21.12 -1.57 -15.68
C ALA A 20 20.94 -2.92 -14.97
N SER A 21 20.26 -2.98 -13.82
CA SER A 21 19.99 -4.25 -13.13
C SER A 21 19.07 -5.16 -13.95
N LEU A 22 18.01 -4.62 -14.56
CA LEU A 22 17.12 -5.40 -15.44
C LEU A 22 17.85 -5.96 -16.67
N VAL A 23 18.78 -5.19 -17.25
CA VAL A 23 19.60 -5.66 -18.37
C VAL A 23 20.55 -6.78 -17.93
N LEU A 24 21.10 -6.72 -16.72
CA LEU A 24 22.02 -7.72 -16.19
C LEU A 24 21.30 -9.02 -15.78
N GLU A 25 20.11 -8.91 -15.19
CA GLU A 25 19.35 -10.05 -14.64
C GLU A 25 18.48 -10.74 -15.71
N ASP A 26 17.69 -9.98 -16.45
CA ASP A 26 16.71 -10.52 -17.41
C ASP A 26 17.17 -10.43 -18.87
N GLY A 27 18.29 -9.75 -19.15
CA GLY A 27 18.80 -9.54 -20.51
C GLY A 27 17.91 -8.64 -21.38
N VAL A 28 16.91 -7.98 -20.79
CA VAL A 28 15.93 -7.17 -21.52
C VAL A 28 16.47 -5.75 -21.70
N LYS A 29 16.74 -5.37 -22.95
CA LYS A 29 17.09 -3.99 -23.30
C LYS A 29 15.82 -3.17 -23.49
N VAL A 30 15.49 -2.35 -22.51
CA VAL A 30 14.36 -1.41 -22.56
C VAL A 30 14.91 0.01 -22.61
N THR A 31 14.33 0.88 -23.44
CA THR A 31 14.71 2.30 -23.45
C THR A 31 14.15 3.01 -22.22
N LEU A 32 14.79 4.11 -21.80
CA LEU A 32 14.31 4.94 -20.67
C LEU A 32 12.84 5.37 -20.85
N GLN A 33 12.46 5.71 -22.08
CA GLN A 33 11.12 6.16 -22.41
C GLN A 33 10.08 5.03 -22.28
N GLU A 34 10.40 3.83 -22.77
CA GLU A 34 9.52 2.66 -22.64
C GLU A 34 9.35 2.23 -21.19
N ALA A 35 10.44 2.23 -20.42
CA ALA A 35 10.41 1.90 -19.00
C ALA A 35 9.57 2.90 -18.20
N LEU A 36 9.72 4.21 -18.47
CA LEU A 36 8.88 5.23 -17.87
C LEU A 36 7.41 5.05 -18.27
N GLY A 37 7.13 4.71 -19.53
CA GLY A 37 5.78 4.40 -20.00
C GLY A 37 5.16 3.27 -19.18
N LEU A 38 5.86 2.14 -19.08
CA LEU A 38 5.42 0.98 -18.30
C LEU A 38 5.21 1.30 -16.81
N MET A 39 6.11 2.08 -16.20
CA MET A 39 5.96 2.50 -14.79
C MET A 39 4.73 3.39 -14.59
N VAL A 40 4.44 4.29 -15.54
CA VAL A 40 3.25 5.15 -15.50
C VAL A 40 2.01 4.32 -15.67
N ASP A 41 1.97 3.42 -16.66
CA ASP A 41 0.83 2.54 -16.92
C ASP A 41 0.55 1.64 -15.70
N TYR A 42 1.58 1.02 -15.14
CA TYR A 42 1.48 0.23 -13.90
C TYR A 42 0.95 1.06 -12.72
N SER A 43 1.39 2.31 -12.60
CA SER A 43 0.91 3.23 -11.56
C SER A 43 -0.55 3.64 -11.78
N LEU A 44 -0.98 3.78 -13.04
CA LEU A 44 -2.35 4.10 -13.44
C LEU A 44 -3.30 2.90 -13.34
N GLU A 45 -2.79 1.67 -13.38
CA GLU A 45 -3.54 0.47 -13.02
C GLU A 45 -3.72 0.38 -11.50
N ASN A 46 -2.67 0.67 -10.74
CA ASN A 46 -2.66 0.68 -9.27
C ASN A 46 -3.11 2.02 -8.66
N ARG A 47 -4.24 2.56 -9.14
CA ARG A 47 -4.74 3.90 -8.77
C ARG A 47 -4.90 4.11 -7.27
N VAL A 48 -5.33 3.08 -6.55
CA VAL A 48 -5.57 3.15 -5.10
C VAL A 48 -4.26 3.38 -4.35
N GLU A 49 -3.21 2.64 -4.70
CA GLU A 49 -1.91 2.74 -4.04
C GLU A 49 -1.19 4.04 -4.43
N LEU A 50 -1.31 4.44 -5.70
CA LEU A 50 -0.83 5.75 -6.16
C LEU A 50 -1.54 6.89 -5.44
N ALA A 51 -2.86 6.82 -5.28
CA ALA A 51 -3.64 7.81 -4.54
C ALA A 51 -3.24 7.88 -3.06
N LYS A 52 -2.94 6.74 -2.42
CA LYS A 52 -2.41 6.69 -1.04
C LYS A 52 -1.01 7.29 -0.90
N ARG A 53 -0.17 7.22 -1.93
CA ARG A 53 1.16 7.86 -1.91
C ARG A 53 1.10 9.36 -2.20
N ILE A 54 0.17 9.79 -3.06
CA ILE A 54 -0.03 11.20 -3.42
C ILE A 54 -0.75 11.94 -2.30
N ARG A 55 -1.84 11.35 -1.77
CA ARG A 55 -2.44 11.82 -0.54
C ARG A 55 -1.48 11.43 0.57
N ARG A 56 -0.60 12.34 1.01
CA ARG A 56 0.02 12.23 2.34
C ARG A 56 -1.12 11.79 3.27
N LEU A 57 -1.02 10.58 3.83
CA LEU A 57 -2.01 10.10 4.80
C LEU A 57 -2.26 11.25 5.78
N PRO A 58 -3.53 11.62 6.04
CA PRO A 58 -3.80 12.53 7.13
C PRO A 58 -3.11 11.96 8.39
N PRO A 59 -2.59 12.81 9.29
CA PRO A 59 -2.04 12.33 10.56
C PRO A 59 -3.07 11.42 11.22
N LEU A 60 -2.61 10.36 11.92
CA LEU A 60 -3.46 9.29 12.45
C LEU A 60 -4.68 9.82 13.25
N GLU A 61 -4.50 10.98 13.87
CA GLU A 61 -5.51 11.73 14.64
C GLU A 61 -6.74 12.16 13.81
N ASP A 62 -6.60 12.31 12.50
CA ASP A 62 -7.67 12.69 11.55
C ASP A 62 -8.24 11.48 10.78
N ASP A 63 -7.79 10.25 11.07
CA ASP A 63 -8.36 9.06 10.46
C ASP A 63 -9.76 8.80 11.05
N PRO A 64 -10.82 8.72 10.23
CA PRO A 64 -12.16 8.43 10.74
C PRO A 64 -12.23 7.16 11.58
N ALA A 65 -11.44 6.14 11.27
CA ALA A 65 -11.35 4.92 12.06
C ALA A 65 -10.67 5.16 13.42
N TRP A 66 -9.77 6.13 13.52
CA TRP A 66 -9.13 6.52 14.78
C TRP A 66 -10.07 7.34 15.66
N THR A 67 -10.82 8.29 15.10
CA THR A 67 -11.87 9.03 15.83
C THR A 67 -12.97 8.09 16.34
N MET A 68 -13.31 7.04 15.60
CA MET A 68 -14.28 6.02 16.00
C MET A 68 -13.80 5.11 17.15
N LEU A 69 -12.52 5.15 17.52
CA LEU A 69 -12.01 4.43 18.70
C LEU A 69 -12.25 5.21 20.01
N ASP A 70 -12.35 6.54 19.96
CA ASP A 70 -12.61 7.37 21.14
C ASP A 70 -14.08 7.29 21.57
N GLU A 71 -15.02 7.22 20.62
CA GLU A 71 -16.44 7.01 20.86
C GLU A 71 -16.95 5.85 19.97
N PRO A 72 -16.70 4.60 20.36
CA PRO A 72 -17.26 3.45 19.67
C PRO A 72 -18.78 3.47 19.84
N ASP A 73 -19.50 3.22 18.74
CA ASP A 73 -20.93 2.97 18.80
C ASP A 73 -21.19 1.76 19.73
N ASP A 74 -22.14 1.88 20.64
CA ASP A 74 -22.58 0.76 21.48
C ASP A 74 -23.61 -0.08 20.70
N TRP A 75 -23.17 -1.21 20.15
CA TRP A 75 -24.00 -2.11 19.35
C TRP A 75 -24.81 -3.07 20.25
N GLY A 76 -24.76 -2.91 21.57
CA GLY A 76 -25.47 -3.75 22.54
C GLY A 76 -24.94 -5.19 22.62
N VAL A 77 -23.71 -5.41 22.18
CA VAL A 77 -23.01 -6.71 22.23
C VAL A 77 -21.82 -6.55 23.16
N GLU A 78 -21.73 -7.42 24.16
CA GLU A 78 -20.59 -7.42 25.09
C GLU A 78 -19.30 -7.72 24.33
N ASP A 79 -18.27 -6.93 24.61
CA ASP A 79 -16.97 -7.13 23.99
C ASP A 79 -16.38 -8.47 24.48
N ALA A 80 -15.89 -9.28 23.54
CA ALA A 80 -15.20 -10.54 23.81
C ALA A 80 -13.68 -10.40 23.62
N SER A 81 -13.15 -9.17 23.69
CA SER A 81 -11.74 -8.85 23.47
C SER A 81 -10.81 -9.58 24.44
N GLU A 82 -11.26 -9.78 25.68
CA GLU A 82 -10.53 -10.56 26.69
C GLU A 82 -10.58 -12.08 26.42
N ARG A 83 -11.53 -12.54 25.60
CA ARG A 83 -11.82 -13.96 25.33
C ARG A 83 -11.56 -14.36 23.87
N ILE A 84 -10.82 -13.53 23.12
CA ILE A 84 -10.51 -13.77 21.70
C ILE A 84 -9.92 -15.17 21.50
N ASP A 85 -8.99 -15.58 22.36
CA ASP A 85 -8.33 -16.88 22.24
C ASP A 85 -9.32 -18.04 22.46
N GLU A 86 -10.24 -17.93 23.41
CA GLU A 86 -11.29 -18.93 23.65
C GLU A 86 -12.28 -19.00 22.48
N CYS A 87 -12.65 -17.85 21.89
CA CYS A 87 -13.57 -17.80 20.76
C CYS A 87 -12.94 -18.33 19.46
N LEU A 88 -11.66 -18.04 19.21
CA LEU A 88 -10.97 -18.44 17.97
C LEU A 88 -10.46 -19.87 18.02
N TYR A 89 -9.98 -20.33 19.18
CA TYR A 89 -9.33 -21.63 19.31
C TYR A 89 -10.16 -22.67 20.06
N GLY A 90 -11.26 -22.24 20.71
CA GLY A 90 -12.06 -23.08 21.60
C GLY A 90 -11.31 -23.39 22.89
N GLU A 91 -12.02 -23.44 24.02
CA GLU A 91 -11.46 -24.14 25.17
C GLU A 91 -11.22 -25.59 24.77
N ARG A 92 -9.99 -26.08 24.98
CA ARG A 92 -9.76 -27.53 24.97
C ARG A 92 -10.74 -28.12 25.98
N HIS A 93 -11.73 -28.83 25.46
CA HIS A 93 -12.86 -29.54 26.09
C HIS A 93 -14.20 -28.87 25.76
N GLY A 94 -14.90 -29.51 24.83
CA GLY A 94 -16.06 -28.97 24.16
C GLY A 94 -17.22 -28.60 25.08
N SER A 95 -17.74 -27.41 24.82
CA SER A 95 -19.16 -27.14 24.69
C SER A 95 -19.28 -25.96 23.74
N VAL A 96 -20.16 -26.11 22.75
CA VAL A 96 -20.41 -25.15 21.67
C VAL A 96 -21.04 -23.88 22.25
N CYS A 97 -20.61 -22.71 21.75
CA CYS A 97 -21.27 -21.41 21.96
C CYS A 97 -22.66 -21.38 21.33
#